data_AF-E3S8C7-F1
#
_entry.id   AF-E3S8C7-F1
#
_cell.length_a   1.000
_cell.length_b   1.000
_cell.length_c   1.000
_cell.angle_alpha   90.00
_cell.angle_beta   90.00
_cell.angle_gamma   90.00
#
_symmetry.space_group_name_H-M   'P 1'
#
loop_
_entity.id
_entity.type
_entity.pdbx_description
1 polymer ?
#
loop_
_entity_poly.entity_id
_entity_poly.type
_entity_poly.pdbx_seq_one_letter_code
_entity_poly.pdbx_strand_id
1 'polypeptide(L)'
;MKPPTDDEKTRIASAFLSGQALERLTRYDHYFNYYEQCFAGLPDNSFFQNDRPASSTHEGVVSSFDRLIGNVEQTEANFRDTFDQGVSNTTRTHAIRALLYTSLMVYNYEYNFPAHQVRDFVPQSWGQHQPFDEFVKGYFPPLDQSPEVRKEARSALEQRRRLTARRLEERHKVRLRTTDNLAEHLVFDKDRRVLYIFRHIGFLKAHLERPIRRDHGVDIGFADSLRKGTLPPQLLLEIMNSIQYLLFPLEDRSFELARKFIDKYDFDPELGNFQAYTHGVSGNFEYKYLAGRVATLLEVANSPMPATSRFTVWVEENTSERNALTVAILGLFLSVLLGFLGLIAGIISAIYTIKQYNVAVQALHTPPNLSQRYQ
;
A
#
# COMPACT_ATOMS: atom_id res chain seq x y z
N MET A 1 -11.92 -27.06 2.89
CA MET A 1 -11.10 -27.26 4.09
C MET A 1 -11.83 -26.74 5.33
N LYS A 2 -11.86 -27.53 6.41
CA LYS A 2 -12.40 -27.09 7.72
C LYS A 2 -11.38 -26.16 8.43
N PRO A 3 -11.80 -25.37 9.45
CA PRO A 3 -10.86 -24.65 10.30
C PRO A 3 -9.90 -25.62 11.02
N PRO A 4 -8.62 -25.25 11.20
CA PRO A 4 -7.64 -26.10 11.87
C PRO A 4 -7.94 -26.24 13.37
N THR A 5 -7.75 -27.45 13.91
CA THR A 5 -7.75 -27.71 15.35
C THR A 5 -6.54 -27.05 16.02
N ASP A 6 -6.52 -26.97 17.36
CA ASP A 6 -5.38 -26.39 18.08
C ASP A 6 -4.06 -27.15 17.82
N ASP A 7 -4.11 -28.47 17.67
CA ASP A 7 -2.96 -29.30 17.30
C ASP A 7 -2.49 -29.02 15.86
N GLU A 8 -3.41 -28.72 14.95
CA GLU A 8 -3.09 -28.32 13.58
C GLU A 8 -2.53 -26.91 13.52
N LYS A 9 -3.09 -25.96 14.28
CA LYS A 9 -2.55 -24.61 14.45
C LYS A 9 -1.13 -24.65 15.00
N THR A 10 -0.86 -25.51 15.98
CA THR A 10 0.48 -25.76 16.53
C THR A 10 1.44 -26.21 15.42
N ARG A 11 1.06 -27.21 14.61
CA ARG A 11 1.88 -27.71 13.50
C ARG A 11 2.11 -26.64 12.42
N ILE A 12 1.06 -25.92 12.02
CA ILE A 12 1.14 -24.83 11.05
C ILE A 12 2.06 -23.71 11.58
N ALA A 13 1.91 -23.28 12.83
CA ALA A 13 2.74 -22.24 13.44
C ALA A 13 4.21 -22.66 13.51
N SER A 14 4.48 -23.93 13.85
CA SER A 14 5.83 -24.48 13.85
C SER A 14 6.47 -24.43 12.45
N ALA A 15 5.72 -24.83 11.42
CA ALA A 15 6.19 -24.85 10.04
C ALA A 15 6.34 -23.43 9.45
N PHE A 16 5.33 -22.57 9.59
CA PHE A 16 5.24 -21.30 8.86
C PHE A 16 5.76 -20.12 9.68
N LEU A 17 5.49 -20.03 10.99
CA LEU A 17 5.79 -18.82 11.78
C LEU A 17 7.10 -18.86 12.57
N SER A 18 7.19 -19.62 13.66
CA SER A 18 8.41 -19.82 14.47
C SER A 18 8.17 -20.90 15.53
N GLY A 19 9.24 -21.56 16.02
CA GLY A 19 9.12 -22.53 17.12
C GLY A 19 8.68 -21.92 18.46
N GLN A 20 8.84 -20.60 18.65
CA GLN A 20 8.37 -19.89 19.84
C GLN A 20 6.91 -19.42 19.74
N ALA A 21 6.33 -19.42 18.53
CA ALA A 21 4.91 -19.14 18.32
C ALA A 21 4.00 -20.14 19.07
N LEU A 22 4.52 -21.33 19.38
CA LEU A 22 3.84 -22.40 20.12
C LEU A 22 3.41 -22.00 21.53
N GLU A 23 4.17 -21.11 22.20
CA GLU A 23 3.83 -20.67 23.57
C GLU A 23 2.72 -19.61 23.59
N ARG A 24 2.34 -19.06 22.42
CA ARG A 24 1.48 -17.87 22.32
C ARG A 24 0.58 -17.90 21.08
N LEU A 25 -0.04 -19.05 20.78
CA LEU A 25 -0.89 -19.22 19.60
C LEU A 25 -2.01 -18.17 19.48
N THR A 26 -2.58 -17.73 20.61
CA THR A 26 -3.62 -16.69 20.65
C THR A 26 -3.17 -15.33 20.11
N ARG A 27 -1.85 -15.06 20.07
CA ARG A 27 -1.33 -13.82 19.43
C ARG A 27 -1.37 -13.88 17.90
N TYR A 28 -1.61 -15.05 17.34
CA TYR A 28 -1.62 -15.28 15.89
C TYR A 28 -3.04 -15.56 15.37
N ASP A 29 -4.09 -15.26 16.14
CA ASP A 29 -5.48 -15.45 15.70
C ASP A 29 -5.78 -14.71 14.39
N HIS A 30 -5.27 -13.48 14.24
CA HIS A 30 -5.41 -12.70 13.00
C HIS A 30 -4.74 -13.40 11.81
N TYR A 31 -3.59 -14.05 12.02
CA TYR A 31 -2.93 -14.86 11.00
C TYR A 31 -3.75 -16.12 10.66
N PHE A 32 -4.27 -16.83 11.65
CA PHE A 32 -5.07 -18.04 11.42
C PHE A 32 -6.40 -17.73 10.73
N ASN A 33 -7.04 -16.61 11.04
CA ASN A 33 -8.22 -16.15 10.30
C ASN A 33 -7.91 -15.93 8.81
N TYR A 34 -6.76 -15.32 8.50
CA TYR A 34 -6.33 -15.15 7.10
C TYR A 34 -5.96 -16.48 6.44
N TYR A 35 -5.28 -17.38 7.17
CA TYR A 35 -5.00 -18.73 6.72
C TYR A 35 -6.29 -19.45 6.32
N GLU A 36 -7.30 -19.45 7.18
CA GLU A 36 -8.59 -20.07 6.90
C GLU A 36 -9.27 -19.47 5.68
N GLN A 37 -9.21 -18.15 5.49
CA GLN A 37 -9.75 -17.47 4.30
C GLN A 37 -9.06 -17.90 3.02
N CYS A 38 -7.73 -18.07 3.03
CA CYS A 38 -6.95 -18.49 1.87
C CYS A 38 -7.27 -19.93 1.43
N PHE A 39 -7.61 -20.81 2.38
CA PHE A 39 -7.98 -22.20 2.09
C PHE A 39 -9.50 -22.42 1.99
N ALA A 40 -10.31 -21.37 2.17
CA ALA A 40 -11.75 -21.43 2.05
C ALA A 40 -12.15 -21.82 0.61
N GLY A 41 -13.06 -22.78 0.48
CA GLY A 41 -13.54 -23.26 -0.82
C GLY A 41 -12.62 -24.24 -1.55
N LEU A 42 -11.40 -24.51 -1.06
CA LEU A 42 -10.59 -25.61 -1.59
C LEU A 42 -11.15 -26.97 -1.17
N PRO A 43 -11.29 -27.93 -2.11
CA PRO A 43 -11.61 -29.31 -1.79
C PRO A 43 -10.61 -29.90 -0.80
N ASP A 44 -11.10 -30.74 0.11
CA ASP A 44 -10.26 -31.37 1.12
C ASP A 44 -9.16 -32.25 0.50
N ASN A 45 -9.32 -32.67 -0.76
CA ASN A 45 -8.34 -33.48 -1.49
C ASN A 45 -7.28 -32.73 -2.31
N SER A 46 -7.16 -31.41 -2.13
CA SER A 46 -6.30 -30.59 -2.97
C SER A 46 -4.79 -30.86 -2.83
N PHE A 47 -4.32 -31.54 -1.77
CA PHE A 47 -2.90 -31.69 -1.42
C PHE A 47 -2.38 -33.15 -1.38
N PHE A 48 -3.16 -34.14 -1.83
CA PHE A 48 -2.77 -35.56 -1.67
C PHE A 48 -1.67 -36.03 -2.65
N GLN A 49 -0.84 -36.99 -2.23
CA GLN A 49 -0.18 -37.95 -3.14
C GLN A 49 0.19 -39.25 -2.39
N ASN A 50 -0.24 -40.39 -2.93
CA ASN A 50 0.11 -41.80 -2.63
C ASN A 50 -0.34 -42.45 -1.27
N ASP A 51 -1.13 -43.52 -1.41
CA ASP A 51 -1.36 -44.70 -0.53
C ASP A 51 -1.71 -44.57 0.96
N ARG A 52 -2.15 -43.41 1.47
CA ARG A 52 -2.76 -43.34 2.82
C ARG A 52 -4.05 -42.52 2.85
N PRO A 53 -5.15 -43.04 3.44
CA PRO A 53 -6.36 -42.27 3.63
C PRO A 53 -6.18 -41.24 4.76
N ALA A 54 -6.53 -39.99 4.45
CA ALA A 54 -6.94 -38.91 5.35
C ALA A 54 -6.30 -38.87 6.74
N SER A 55 -5.02 -38.47 6.82
CA SER A 55 -4.59 -37.55 7.87
C SER A 55 -4.68 -36.12 7.31
N SER A 56 -4.94 -35.15 8.18
CA SER A 56 -5.68 -33.93 7.85
C SER A 56 -5.10 -33.07 6.70
N THR A 57 -5.98 -32.35 6.02
CA THR A 57 -5.64 -31.53 4.86
C THR A 57 -4.61 -30.43 5.17
N HIS A 58 -4.55 -29.99 6.44
CA HIS A 58 -3.53 -29.07 6.95
C HIS A 58 -2.13 -29.71 7.04
N GLU A 59 -2.05 -31.02 7.31
CA GLU A 59 -0.79 -31.77 7.26
C GLU A 59 -0.25 -31.84 5.82
N GLY A 60 -1.14 -32.01 4.84
CA GLY A 60 -0.79 -31.91 3.42
C GLY A 60 -0.23 -30.54 3.03
N VAL A 61 -0.80 -29.45 3.59
CA VAL A 61 -0.31 -28.08 3.41
C VAL A 61 1.10 -27.92 3.98
N VAL A 62 1.35 -28.38 5.21
CA VAL A 62 2.68 -28.34 5.84
C VAL A 62 3.70 -29.17 5.05
N SER A 63 3.33 -30.40 4.68
CA SER A 63 4.21 -31.30 3.89
C SER A 63 4.57 -30.71 2.53
N SER A 64 3.62 -30.01 1.89
CA SER A 64 3.85 -29.33 0.62
C SER A 64 4.81 -28.15 0.78
N PHE A 65 4.71 -27.40 1.88
CA PHE A 65 5.67 -26.36 2.21
C PHE A 65 7.07 -26.93 2.46
N ASP A 66 7.18 -27.99 3.26
CA ASP A 66 8.46 -28.65 3.56
C ASP A 66 9.15 -29.14 2.27
N ARG A 67 8.37 -29.70 1.34
CA ARG A 67 8.84 -30.07 0.00
C ARG A 67 9.28 -28.87 -0.83
N LEU A 68 8.53 -27.76 -0.75
CA LEU A 68 8.85 -26.52 -1.47
C LEU A 68 10.21 -25.95 -1.02
N ILE A 69 10.40 -25.84 0.29
CA ILE A 69 11.63 -25.27 0.88
C ILE A 69 12.81 -26.25 0.85
N GLY A 70 12.55 -27.55 0.80
CA GLY A 70 13.56 -28.59 0.65
C GLY A 70 14.24 -28.59 -0.72
N ASN A 71 13.59 -28.03 -1.74
CA ASN A 71 14.16 -27.86 -3.08
C ASN A 71 13.78 -26.50 -3.69
N VAL A 72 14.50 -25.45 -3.31
CA VAL A 72 14.20 -24.08 -3.77
C VAL A 72 14.51 -23.83 -5.25
N GLU A 73 15.17 -24.75 -5.93
CA GLU A 73 15.47 -24.67 -7.37
C GLU A 73 14.39 -25.36 -8.23
N GLN A 74 13.40 -26.00 -7.59
CA GLN A 74 12.30 -26.64 -8.33
C GLN A 74 11.47 -25.61 -9.09
N THR A 75 10.98 -26.01 -10.24
CA THR A 75 10.09 -25.19 -11.06
C THR A 75 8.64 -25.33 -10.64
N GLU A 76 7.81 -24.37 -11.06
CA GLU A 76 6.37 -24.41 -10.76
C GLU A 76 5.70 -25.67 -11.31
N ALA A 77 6.05 -26.08 -12.54
CA ALA A 77 5.50 -27.28 -13.17
C ALA A 77 5.86 -28.53 -12.35
N ASN A 78 7.14 -28.67 -11.97
CA ASN A 78 7.59 -29.82 -11.19
C ASN A 78 6.93 -29.87 -9.82
N PHE A 79 6.78 -28.72 -9.14
CA PHE A 79 6.11 -28.67 -7.84
C PHE A 79 4.63 -29.01 -7.95
N ARG A 80 3.95 -28.50 -8.97
CA ARG A 80 2.53 -28.77 -9.26
C ARG A 80 2.26 -30.26 -9.52
N ASP A 81 3.18 -30.96 -10.17
CA ASP A 81 3.05 -32.40 -10.44
C ASP A 81 3.12 -33.28 -9.18
N THR A 82 3.53 -32.68 -8.05
CA THR A 82 3.56 -33.36 -6.76
C THR A 82 2.22 -33.35 -6.01
N PHE A 83 1.23 -32.63 -6.55
CA PHE A 83 -0.16 -32.61 -6.05
C PHE A 83 -0.98 -33.74 -6.71
N ASP A 84 -2.16 -34.03 -6.14
CA ASP A 84 -2.99 -35.17 -6.57
C ASP A 84 -3.35 -35.08 -8.06
N GLN A 85 -3.07 -36.16 -8.79
CA GLN A 85 -3.36 -36.24 -10.21
C GLN A 85 -4.87 -36.28 -10.49
N GLY A 86 -5.68 -36.67 -9.49
CA GLY A 86 -7.15 -36.69 -9.54
C GLY A 86 -7.84 -35.33 -9.39
N VAL A 87 -7.13 -34.27 -8.98
CA VAL A 87 -7.69 -32.90 -8.93
C VAL A 87 -7.34 -32.08 -10.16
N SER A 88 -8.25 -31.16 -10.51
CA SER A 88 -8.09 -30.27 -11.66
C SER A 88 -6.86 -29.36 -11.54
N ASN A 89 -6.29 -28.96 -12.69
CA ASN A 89 -5.17 -28.01 -12.72
C ASN A 89 -5.51 -26.68 -12.04
N THR A 90 -6.75 -26.21 -12.19
CA THR A 90 -7.22 -24.99 -11.53
C THR A 90 -7.14 -25.13 -10.01
N THR A 91 -7.59 -26.26 -9.47
CA THR A 91 -7.50 -26.55 -8.02
C THR A 91 -6.06 -26.55 -7.53
N ARG A 92 -5.15 -27.19 -8.27
CA ARG A 92 -3.71 -27.20 -7.92
C ARG A 92 -3.10 -25.79 -7.91
N THR A 93 -3.43 -24.97 -8.91
CA THR A 93 -2.98 -23.57 -8.94
C THR A 93 -3.49 -22.77 -7.73
N HIS A 94 -4.76 -22.95 -7.35
CA HIS A 94 -5.32 -22.30 -6.15
C HIS A 94 -4.64 -22.80 -4.86
N ALA A 95 -4.35 -24.10 -4.78
CA ALA A 95 -3.64 -24.70 -3.66
C ALA A 95 -2.20 -24.14 -3.51
N ILE A 96 -1.46 -24.02 -4.61
CA ILE A 96 -0.12 -23.40 -4.64
C ILE A 96 -0.21 -21.93 -4.20
N ARG A 97 -1.21 -21.17 -4.67
CA ARG A 97 -1.41 -19.78 -4.22
C ARG A 97 -1.65 -19.71 -2.72
N ALA A 98 -2.64 -20.44 -2.21
CA ALA A 98 -2.96 -20.43 -0.79
C ALA A 98 -1.74 -20.82 0.07
N LEU A 99 -0.93 -21.79 -0.38
CA LEU A 99 0.33 -22.16 0.25
C LEU A 99 1.30 -20.98 0.32
N LEU A 100 1.56 -20.29 -0.80
CA LEU A 100 2.50 -19.15 -0.85
C LEU A 100 1.98 -17.95 -0.04
N TYR A 101 0.68 -17.69 -0.10
CA TYR A 101 0.02 -16.57 0.56
C TYR A 101 0.13 -16.71 2.08
N THR A 102 0.05 -17.94 2.59
CA THR A 102 0.01 -18.19 4.03
C THR A 102 1.37 -18.52 4.64
N SER A 103 2.28 -19.12 3.88
CA SER A 103 3.61 -19.50 4.37
C SER A 103 4.67 -18.40 4.19
N LEU A 104 4.57 -17.60 3.12
CA LEU A 104 5.55 -16.56 2.80
C LEU A 104 4.93 -15.17 2.60
N MET A 105 3.60 -15.04 2.58
CA MET A 105 2.90 -13.76 2.34
C MET A 105 3.30 -13.12 1.00
N VAL A 106 3.47 -13.96 -0.03
CA VAL A 106 3.81 -13.53 -1.41
C VAL A 106 2.74 -14.02 -2.37
N TYR A 107 2.24 -13.13 -3.21
CA TYR A 107 1.15 -13.43 -4.14
C TYR A 107 1.63 -13.92 -5.50
N ASN A 108 1.26 -15.14 -5.89
CA ASN A 108 1.38 -15.65 -7.26
C ASN A 108 0.16 -15.23 -8.13
N TYR A 109 0.28 -14.12 -8.84
CA TYR A 109 -0.80 -13.55 -9.65
C TYR A 109 -1.11 -14.39 -10.90
N GLU A 110 -2.30 -14.20 -11.49
CA GLU A 110 -2.61 -14.74 -12.81
C GLU A 110 -1.93 -13.92 -13.91
N TYR A 111 -1.39 -14.61 -14.92
CA TYR A 111 -1.02 -13.99 -16.18
C TYR A 111 -2.22 -13.17 -16.68
N ASN A 112 -2.00 -11.87 -16.91
CA ASN A 112 -2.99 -10.86 -17.31
C ASN A 112 -3.73 -10.09 -16.21
N PHE A 113 -3.21 -9.96 -14.98
CA PHE A 113 -3.78 -8.99 -14.03
C PHE A 113 -3.40 -7.53 -14.43
N PRO A 114 -4.27 -6.75 -15.10
CA PRO A 114 -3.87 -5.47 -15.71
C PRO A 114 -3.90 -4.31 -14.70
N ALA A 115 -4.29 -4.59 -13.45
CA ALA A 115 -4.92 -3.58 -12.61
C ALA A 115 -3.98 -2.75 -11.72
N HIS A 116 -2.69 -3.12 -11.59
CA HIS A 116 -1.80 -2.54 -10.59
C HIS A 116 -0.32 -2.47 -11.02
N GLN A 117 -0.03 -2.06 -12.25
CA GLN A 117 1.35 -1.68 -12.57
C GLN A 117 1.64 -0.30 -11.94
N VAL A 118 2.09 -0.32 -10.69
CA VAL A 118 2.69 0.84 -10.06
C VAL A 118 4.16 0.85 -10.48
N ARG A 119 4.75 2.02 -10.73
CA ARG A 119 6.09 2.20 -11.34
C ARG A 119 7.17 1.21 -10.85
N ASP A 120 7.14 0.83 -9.57
CA ASP A 120 8.13 -0.03 -8.91
C ASP A 120 7.57 -1.40 -8.44
N PHE A 121 6.38 -1.77 -8.90
CA PHE A 121 5.75 -3.06 -8.62
C PHE A 121 5.01 -3.58 -9.85
N VAL A 122 5.50 -4.71 -10.36
CA VAL A 122 4.84 -5.47 -11.42
C VAL A 122 4.36 -6.77 -10.79
N PRO A 123 3.04 -7.04 -10.75
CA PRO A 123 2.54 -8.34 -10.35
C PRO A 123 3.21 -9.45 -11.16
N GLN A 124 3.80 -10.44 -10.48
CA GLN A 124 4.46 -11.57 -11.13
C GLN A 124 3.65 -12.86 -10.93
N SER A 125 3.89 -13.82 -11.82
CA SER A 125 3.34 -15.17 -11.75
C SER A 125 4.48 -16.15 -11.79
N TRP A 126 4.39 -17.26 -11.05
CA TRP A 126 5.45 -18.27 -11.04
C TRP A 126 5.47 -18.99 -12.37
N GLY A 127 6.49 -18.70 -13.19
CA GLY A 127 6.64 -19.28 -14.51
C GLY A 127 6.84 -20.80 -14.43
N GLN A 128 6.26 -21.54 -15.38
CA GLN A 128 6.31 -23.01 -15.40
C GLN A 128 7.74 -23.58 -15.32
N HIS A 129 8.73 -22.85 -15.86
CA HIS A 129 10.14 -23.24 -15.89
C HIS A 129 11.02 -22.36 -14.99
N GLN A 130 10.43 -21.44 -14.23
CA GLN A 130 11.16 -20.55 -13.35
C GLN A 130 11.47 -21.26 -12.02
N PRO A 131 12.72 -21.26 -11.54
CA PRO A 131 13.06 -21.72 -10.19
C PRO A 131 12.29 -20.95 -9.12
N PHE A 132 11.94 -21.64 -8.03
CA PHE A 132 11.16 -21.04 -6.94
C PHE A 132 11.88 -19.85 -6.26
N ASP A 133 13.17 -19.96 -6.00
CA ASP A 133 13.96 -18.89 -5.39
C ASP A 133 14.07 -17.66 -6.28
N GLU A 134 14.28 -17.83 -7.59
CA GLU A 134 14.27 -16.74 -8.57
C GLU A 134 12.90 -16.07 -8.65
N PHE A 135 11.82 -16.86 -8.63
CA PHE A 135 10.46 -16.36 -8.58
C PHE A 135 10.23 -15.47 -7.35
N VAL A 136 10.55 -15.95 -6.15
CA VAL A 136 10.35 -15.16 -4.92
C VAL A 136 11.25 -13.92 -4.90
N LYS A 137 12.51 -14.06 -5.32
CA LYS A 137 13.45 -12.93 -5.44
C LYS A 137 12.91 -11.85 -6.38
N GLY A 138 12.27 -12.24 -7.48
CA GLY A 138 11.70 -11.34 -8.49
C GLY A 138 10.61 -10.38 -7.98
N TYR A 139 9.96 -10.69 -6.85
CA TYR A 139 8.93 -9.82 -6.25
C TYR A 139 9.45 -8.57 -5.58
N PHE A 140 10.69 -8.62 -5.11
CA PHE A 140 11.25 -7.57 -4.29
C PHE A 140 12.15 -6.67 -5.13
N PRO A 141 12.24 -5.37 -4.79
CA PRO A 141 13.14 -4.47 -5.50
C PRO A 141 14.58 -5.01 -5.46
N PRO A 142 15.35 -4.84 -6.54
CA PRO A 142 16.68 -5.40 -6.62
C PRO A 142 17.62 -4.66 -5.66
N LEU A 143 18.69 -5.34 -5.24
CA LEU A 143 19.64 -4.83 -4.25
C LEU A 143 20.63 -3.79 -4.81
N ASP A 144 20.86 -3.81 -6.12
CA ASP A 144 21.82 -2.97 -6.86
C ASP A 144 21.25 -1.59 -7.22
N GLN A 145 20.44 -1.02 -6.31
CA GLN A 145 19.92 0.34 -6.45
C GLN A 145 21.06 1.36 -6.46
N SER A 146 20.86 2.44 -7.21
CA SER A 146 21.90 3.45 -7.41
C SER A 146 22.31 4.12 -6.08
N PRO A 147 23.56 4.62 -5.97
CA PRO A 147 24.02 5.34 -4.79
C PRO A 147 23.14 6.54 -4.40
N GLU A 148 22.52 7.19 -5.40
CA GLU A 148 21.60 8.31 -5.23
C GLU A 148 20.32 7.87 -4.51
N VAL A 149 19.70 6.76 -4.94
CA VAL A 149 18.51 6.21 -4.31
C VAL A 149 18.78 5.85 -2.85
N ARG A 150 19.94 5.24 -2.57
CA ARG A 150 20.34 4.92 -1.19
C ARG A 150 20.57 6.18 -0.34
N LYS A 151 21.15 7.23 -0.93
CA LYS A 151 21.32 8.53 -0.26
C LYS A 151 19.96 9.15 0.08
N GLU A 152 19.00 9.09 -0.83
CA GLU A 152 17.64 9.57 -0.59
C GLU A 152 16.94 8.78 0.51
N ALA A 153 17.07 7.44 0.51
CA ALA A 153 16.54 6.59 1.57
C ALA A 153 17.15 6.91 2.95
N ARG A 154 18.45 7.22 3.03
CA ARG A 154 19.09 7.71 4.26
C ARG A 154 18.54 9.07 4.69
N SER A 155 18.37 10.01 3.75
CA SER A 155 17.75 11.31 4.08
C SER A 155 16.30 11.14 4.56
N ALA A 156 15.57 10.14 4.04
CA ALA A 156 14.22 9.83 4.50
C ALA A 156 14.21 9.37 5.96
N LEU A 157 15.20 8.60 6.40
CA LEU A 157 15.37 8.21 7.81
C LEU A 157 15.69 9.39 8.74
N GLU A 158 16.55 10.31 8.29
CA GLU A 158 16.83 11.57 9.00
C GLU A 158 15.56 12.42 9.14
N GLN A 159 14.75 12.44 8.08
CA GLN A 159 13.50 13.20 8.01
C GLN A 159 12.25 12.39 8.36
N ARG A 160 12.40 11.22 9.00
CA ARG A 160 11.32 10.25 9.27
C ARG A 160 10.06 10.84 9.89
N ARG A 161 10.22 11.89 10.72
CA ARG A 161 9.09 12.60 11.33
C ARG A 161 8.11 13.14 10.29
N ARG A 162 8.55 13.46 9.07
CA ARG A 162 7.72 13.92 7.93
C ARG A 162 6.96 12.78 7.25
N LEU A 163 7.43 11.55 7.42
CA LEU A 163 6.97 10.36 6.70
C LEU A 163 6.02 9.49 7.53
N THR A 164 5.60 9.96 8.71
CA THR A 164 4.63 9.23 9.51
C THR A 164 3.31 9.08 8.76
N ALA A 165 2.63 7.95 8.96
CA ALA A 165 1.33 7.63 8.37
C ALA A 165 0.35 8.79 8.53
N ARG A 166 0.34 9.41 9.71
CA ARG A 166 -0.46 10.59 10.01
C ARG A 166 -0.15 11.77 9.09
N ARG A 167 1.12 12.15 8.93
CA ARG A 167 1.49 13.29 8.09
C ARG A 167 1.25 13.00 6.62
N LEU A 168 1.49 11.77 6.18
CA LEU A 168 1.16 11.34 4.83
C LEU A 168 -0.34 11.48 4.56
N GLU A 169 -1.21 11.04 5.47
CA GLU A 169 -2.68 11.17 5.35
C GLU A 169 -3.14 12.64 5.45
N GLU A 170 -2.76 13.34 6.52
CA GLU A 170 -3.27 14.69 6.82
C GLU A 170 -2.69 15.77 5.91
N ARG A 171 -1.37 15.77 5.68
CA ARG A 171 -0.64 16.85 4.99
C ARG A 171 -0.41 16.55 3.52
N HIS A 172 -0.10 15.32 3.18
CA HIS A 172 0.23 14.92 1.81
C HIS A 172 -0.94 14.23 1.10
N LYS A 173 -2.12 14.12 1.74
CA LYS A 173 -3.33 13.55 1.15
C LYS A 173 -3.09 12.17 0.54
N VAL A 174 -2.21 11.39 1.16
CA VAL A 174 -1.94 10.00 0.79
C VAL A 174 -2.98 9.12 1.47
N ARG A 175 -3.67 8.30 0.68
CA ARG A 175 -4.56 7.28 1.21
C ARG A 175 -3.73 6.07 1.59
N LEU A 176 -3.95 5.54 2.78
CA LEU A 176 -3.25 4.37 3.28
C LEU A 176 -4.16 3.15 3.10
N ARG A 177 -3.63 2.06 2.53
CA ARG A 177 -4.37 0.82 2.29
C ARG A 177 -3.58 -0.36 2.81
N THR A 178 -4.26 -1.34 3.38
CA THR A 178 -3.64 -2.57 3.86
C THR A 178 -3.38 -3.55 2.71
N THR A 179 -2.38 -4.41 2.88
CA THR A 179 -2.10 -5.54 1.99
C THR A 179 -1.58 -6.74 2.77
N ASP A 180 -1.86 -7.94 2.26
CA ASP A 180 -1.37 -9.23 2.76
C ASP A 180 -0.16 -9.73 1.97
N ASN A 181 0.24 -8.99 0.93
CA ASN A 181 1.40 -9.28 0.11
C ASN A 181 2.59 -8.43 0.58
N LEU A 182 3.64 -9.06 1.08
CA LEU A 182 4.87 -8.38 1.49
C LEU A 182 5.50 -7.57 0.34
N ALA A 183 5.38 -8.08 -0.88
CA ALA A 183 5.94 -7.43 -2.06
C ALA A 183 5.26 -6.10 -2.40
N GLU A 184 4.03 -5.87 -1.93
CA GLU A 184 3.31 -4.61 -2.12
C GLU A 184 3.64 -3.56 -1.04
N HIS A 185 4.41 -3.93 -0.01
CA HIS A 185 4.70 -3.01 1.08
C HIS A 185 5.44 -1.74 0.63
N LEU A 186 4.94 -0.57 1.01
CA LEU A 186 5.40 0.76 0.58
C LEU A 186 5.32 1.02 -0.93
N VAL A 187 4.59 0.21 -1.69
CA VAL A 187 4.26 0.57 -3.06
C VAL A 187 3.35 1.80 -3.03
N PHE A 188 3.77 2.86 -3.72
CA PHE A 188 3.00 4.11 -3.81
C PHE A 188 2.43 4.29 -5.21
N ASP A 189 1.12 4.11 -5.34
CA ASP A 189 0.36 4.41 -6.54
C ASP A 189 0.21 5.93 -6.66
N LYS A 190 1.00 6.55 -7.55
CA LYS A 190 1.02 8.01 -7.76
C LYS A 190 -0.34 8.53 -8.26
N ASP A 191 -0.99 7.78 -9.15
CA ASP A 191 -2.25 8.18 -9.80
C ASP A 191 -3.40 8.19 -8.79
N ARG A 192 -3.49 7.16 -7.95
CA ARG A 192 -4.53 7.05 -6.92
C ARG A 192 -4.11 7.70 -5.60
N ARG A 193 -2.84 8.12 -5.47
CA ARG A 193 -2.20 8.53 -4.21
C ARG A 193 -2.44 7.53 -3.08
N VAL A 194 -2.26 6.24 -3.37
CA VAL A 194 -2.45 5.15 -2.39
C VAL A 194 -1.11 4.56 -2.02
N LEU A 195 -0.83 4.48 -0.71
CA LEU A 195 0.31 3.75 -0.15
C LEU A 195 -0.18 2.42 0.44
N TYR A 196 0.41 1.32 -0.02
CA TYR A 196 0.11 -0.01 0.49
C TYR A 196 1.00 -0.35 1.70
N ILE A 197 0.38 -0.81 2.79
CA ILE A 197 1.05 -1.13 4.05
C ILE A 197 0.73 -2.58 4.40
N PHE A 198 1.77 -3.38 4.62
CA PHE A 198 1.60 -4.77 4.98
C PHE A 198 1.02 -4.88 6.40
N ARG A 199 0.01 -5.73 6.60
CA ARG A 199 -0.77 -5.72 7.84
C ARG A 199 -0.48 -6.85 8.84
N HIS A 200 0.14 -7.97 8.46
CA HIS A 200 0.35 -9.11 9.37
C HIS A 200 1.62 -8.97 10.24
N ILE A 201 1.57 -8.10 11.25
CA ILE A 201 2.75 -7.79 12.09
C ILE A 201 3.24 -9.00 12.91
N GLY A 202 2.33 -9.84 13.40
CA GLY A 202 2.68 -11.07 14.09
C GLY A 202 3.51 -12.01 13.21
N PHE A 203 3.14 -12.13 11.93
CA PHE A 203 3.91 -12.91 10.95
C PHE A 203 5.36 -12.41 10.83
N LEU A 204 5.56 -11.09 10.66
CA LEU A 204 6.92 -10.53 10.57
C LEU A 204 7.75 -10.81 11.82
N LYS A 205 7.17 -10.64 13.02
CA LYS A 205 7.86 -10.91 14.29
C LYS A 205 8.31 -12.36 14.37
N ALA A 206 7.42 -13.30 14.09
CA ALA A 206 7.72 -14.72 14.13
C ALA A 206 8.85 -15.09 13.14
N HIS A 207 8.81 -14.55 11.92
CA HIS A 207 9.85 -14.80 10.92
C HIS A 207 11.19 -14.14 11.26
N LEU A 208 11.21 -13.04 12.01
CA LEU A 208 12.44 -12.40 12.49
C LEU A 208 13.06 -13.15 13.68
N GLU A 209 12.26 -13.89 14.46
CA GLU A 209 12.76 -14.71 15.58
C GLU A 209 13.54 -15.95 15.12
N ARG A 210 13.25 -16.51 13.92
CA ARG A 210 13.92 -17.72 13.39
C ARG A 210 15.43 -17.53 13.13
N PRO A 211 15.88 -16.51 12.37
CA PRO A 211 17.23 -16.45 11.82
C PRO A 211 18.19 -15.69 12.73
N ILE A 212 17.70 -14.68 13.45
CA ILE A 212 18.52 -13.75 14.24
C ILE A 212 19.19 -14.42 15.47
N ARG A 213 18.70 -15.60 15.89
CA ARG A 213 19.22 -16.30 17.08
C ARG A 213 20.35 -17.30 16.82
N ARG A 214 20.69 -17.63 15.57
CA ARG A 214 21.68 -18.69 15.27
C ARG A 214 22.75 -18.18 14.31
N ASP A 215 23.77 -17.52 14.86
CA ASP A 215 25.14 -17.36 14.32
C ASP A 215 25.31 -16.83 12.87
N HIS A 216 24.24 -16.37 12.26
CA HIS A 216 24.21 -15.89 10.90
C HIS A 216 23.64 -14.48 10.93
N GLY A 217 24.44 -13.52 10.50
CA GLY A 217 24.06 -12.11 10.43
C GLY A 217 22.82 -11.89 9.55
N VAL A 218 22.37 -10.65 9.51
CA VAL A 218 21.18 -10.22 8.76
C VAL A 218 21.32 -10.41 7.23
N ASP A 219 22.54 -10.64 6.74
CA ASP A 219 22.93 -10.75 5.34
C ASP A 219 22.78 -12.16 4.74
N ILE A 220 21.69 -12.86 5.03
CA ILE A 220 21.34 -14.14 4.38
C ILE A 220 20.57 -13.85 3.09
N GLY A 221 20.99 -14.47 1.97
CA GLY A 221 20.33 -14.35 0.67
C GLY A 221 18.99 -15.10 0.58
N PHE A 222 18.29 -14.95 -0.56
CA PHE A 222 16.97 -15.58 -0.78
C PHE A 222 17.00 -17.10 -0.70
N ALA A 223 17.87 -17.77 -1.47
CA ALA A 223 17.90 -19.24 -1.52
C ALA A 223 18.09 -19.87 -0.13
N ASP A 224 19.06 -19.38 0.65
CA ASP A 224 19.33 -19.90 1.99
C ASP A 224 18.24 -19.55 3.01
N SER A 225 17.61 -18.38 2.88
CA SER A 225 16.47 -18.00 3.71
C SER A 225 15.26 -18.90 3.42
N LEU A 226 14.98 -19.14 2.14
CA LEU A 226 13.87 -19.98 1.70
C LEU A 226 14.06 -21.43 2.14
N ARG A 227 15.28 -21.98 2.07
CA ARG A 227 15.60 -23.32 2.63
C ARG A 227 15.33 -23.41 4.13
N LYS A 228 15.34 -22.29 4.84
CA LYS A 228 14.99 -22.19 6.27
C LYS A 228 13.50 -21.86 6.48
N GLY A 229 12.69 -21.87 5.43
CA GLY A 229 11.27 -21.53 5.46
C GLY A 229 11.01 -20.07 5.82
N THR A 230 11.83 -19.13 5.36
CA THR A 230 11.63 -17.70 5.60
C THR A 230 12.14 -16.84 4.44
N LEU A 231 11.84 -15.55 4.48
CA LEU A 231 12.41 -14.55 3.57
C LEU A 231 13.70 -13.95 4.15
N PRO A 232 14.54 -13.28 3.34
CA PRO A 232 15.75 -12.63 3.83
C PRO A 232 15.52 -11.78 5.10
N PRO A 233 16.28 -12.00 6.19
CA PRO A 233 16.07 -11.27 7.44
C PRO A 233 16.18 -9.75 7.27
N GLN A 234 17.11 -9.28 6.44
CA GLN A 234 17.25 -7.88 6.08
C GLN A 234 15.95 -7.28 5.50
N LEU A 235 15.30 -7.99 4.58
CA LEU A 235 14.04 -7.54 3.97
C LEU A 235 12.93 -7.45 5.02
N LEU A 236 12.78 -8.48 5.85
CA LEU A 236 11.78 -8.52 6.92
C LEU A 236 12.01 -7.41 7.96
N LEU A 237 13.28 -7.13 8.30
CA LEU A 237 13.67 -6.04 9.19
C LEU A 237 13.34 -4.68 8.58
N GLU A 238 13.56 -4.48 7.29
CA GLU A 238 13.21 -3.25 6.59
C GLU A 238 11.70 -3.01 6.57
N ILE A 239 10.90 -4.04 6.30
CA ILE A 239 9.43 -3.97 6.35
C ILE A 239 8.99 -3.64 7.78
N MET A 240 9.51 -4.35 8.79
CA MET A 240 9.17 -4.07 10.20
C MET A 240 9.57 -2.64 10.62
N ASN A 241 10.79 -2.21 10.25
CA ASN A 241 11.29 -0.87 10.56
C ASN A 241 10.42 0.20 9.93
N SER A 242 10.06 0.06 8.65
CA SER A 242 9.23 1.06 8.00
C SER A 242 7.81 1.12 8.58
N ILE A 243 7.24 0.01 9.06
CA ILE A 243 5.96 0.05 9.76
C ILE A 243 6.10 0.71 11.12
N GLN A 244 6.95 0.18 12.00
CA GLN A 244 6.97 0.57 13.42
C GLN A 244 7.79 1.84 13.69
N TYR A 245 8.78 2.18 12.87
CA TYR A 245 9.67 3.33 13.09
C TYR A 245 9.41 4.50 12.14
N LEU A 246 9.06 4.21 10.88
CA LEU A 246 8.82 5.25 9.87
C LEU A 246 7.35 5.70 9.85
N LEU A 247 6.41 4.76 9.69
CA LEU A 247 4.98 5.05 9.52
C LEU A 247 4.26 5.24 10.86
N PHE A 248 4.46 4.35 11.83
CA PHE A 248 3.77 4.35 13.13
C PHE A 248 4.77 4.38 14.30
N PRO A 249 5.58 5.45 14.44
CA PRO A 249 6.55 5.56 15.53
C PRO A 249 5.86 5.55 16.90
N LEU A 250 6.59 5.15 17.96
CA LEU A 250 6.18 5.25 19.36
C LEU A 250 6.08 6.71 19.84
N GLU A 251 5.09 7.42 19.35
CA GLU A 251 4.69 8.76 19.80
C GLU A 251 3.17 8.71 20.07
N ASP A 252 2.69 9.38 21.13
CA ASP A 252 1.29 9.26 21.61
C ASP A 252 0.24 9.38 20.49
N ARG A 253 0.44 10.35 19.58
CA ARG A 253 -0.46 10.63 18.45
C ARG A 253 -0.38 9.61 17.31
N SER A 254 0.74 8.91 17.16
CA SER A 254 0.92 7.85 16.17
C SER A 254 0.28 6.55 16.65
N PHE A 255 0.25 6.33 17.97
CA PHE A 255 -0.43 5.19 18.60
C PHE A 255 -1.96 5.26 18.42
N GLU A 256 -2.57 6.44 18.54
CA GLU A 256 -3.98 6.64 18.21
C GLU A 256 -4.32 6.24 16.77
N LEU A 257 -3.45 6.61 15.81
CA LEU A 257 -3.63 6.23 14.42
C LEU A 257 -3.43 4.73 14.22
N ALA A 258 -2.42 4.12 14.84
CA ALA A 258 -2.21 2.67 14.81
C ALA A 258 -3.45 1.92 15.33
N ARG A 259 -4.05 2.39 16.42
CA ARG A 259 -5.30 1.84 16.96
C ARG A 259 -6.47 1.98 15.98
N LYS A 260 -6.64 3.15 15.35
CA LYS A 260 -7.63 3.33 14.27
C LYS A 260 -7.39 2.35 13.11
N PHE A 261 -6.14 2.01 12.80
CA PHE A 261 -5.84 1.02 11.76
C PHE A 261 -6.23 -0.39 12.17
N ILE A 262 -5.91 -0.79 13.40
CA ILE A 262 -6.34 -2.08 13.96
C ILE A 262 -7.87 -2.17 13.92
N ASP A 263 -8.57 -1.16 14.44
CA ASP A 263 -10.03 -1.19 14.59
C ASP A 263 -10.79 -1.06 13.26
N LYS A 264 -10.30 -0.23 12.32
CA LYS A 264 -11.03 0.12 11.09
C LYS A 264 -10.57 -0.63 9.84
N TYR A 265 -9.31 -1.02 9.78
CA TYR A 265 -8.68 -1.58 8.58
C TYR A 265 -8.18 -3.01 8.77
N ASP A 266 -8.63 -3.68 9.84
CA ASP A 266 -8.28 -5.08 10.15
C ASP A 266 -6.76 -5.30 10.16
N PHE A 267 -6.05 -4.38 10.82
CA PHE A 267 -4.61 -4.47 11.01
C PHE A 267 -4.30 -5.41 12.18
N ASP A 268 -3.19 -6.13 12.08
CA ASP A 268 -2.79 -7.07 13.13
C ASP A 268 -2.60 -6.33 14.48
N PRO A 269 -3.28 -6.77 15.56
CA PRO A 269 -3.14 -6.18 16.90
C PRO A 269 -1.70 -6.13 17.40
N GLU A 270 -0.82 -7.00 16.91
CA GLU A 270 0.61 -6.98 17.22
C GLU A 270 1.31 -5.69 16.77
N LEU A 271 0.68 -4.83 15.96
CA LEU A 271 1.16 -3.47 15.67
C LEU A 271 1.36 -2.65 16.96
N GLY A 272 0.46 -2.80 17.95
CA GLY A 272 0.53 -2.07 19.22
C GLY A 272 1.62 -2.58 20.17
N ASN A 273 2.11 -3.81 19.94
CA ASN A 273 3.16 -4.43 20.75
C ASN A 273 4.53 -4.14 20.13
N PHE A 274 5.05 -2.94 20.34
CA PHE A 274 6.34 -2.55 19.76
C PHE A 274 7.47 -3.44 20.29
N GLN A 275 8.27 -4.00 19.40
CA GLN A 275 9.43 -4.81 19.77
C GLN A 275 10.72 -4.18 19.26
N ALA A 276 11.76 -4.27 20.08
CA ALA A 276 13.05 -3.62 19.87
C ALA A 276 13.91 -4.24 18.74
N TYR A 277 13.34 -4.98 17.78
CA TYR A 277 14.09 -5.51 16.63
C TYR A 277 14.82 -4.40 15.88
N THR A 278 14.27 -3.19 15.89
CA THR A 278 14.85 -1.98 15.28
C THR A 278 15.85 -1.25 16.18
N HIS A 279 15.81 -1.44 17.50
CA HIS A 279 16.76 -0.81 18.43
C HIS A 279 18.06 -1.60 18.57
N GLY A 280 18.08 -2.86 18.12
CA GLY A 280 19.28 -3.69 18.03
C GLY A 280 19.99 -3.65 16.68
N VAL A 281 19.36 -3.10 15.63
CA VAL A 281 20.10 -2.84 14.39
C VAL A 281 20.95 -1.62 14.64
N SER A 282 22.26 -1.85 14.63
CA SER A 282 23.34 -0.89 14.87
C SER A 282 23.09 0.48 14.22
N GLY A 283 23.83 1.50 14.64
CA GLY A 283 23.79 2.85 14.04
C GLY A 283 24.03 2.92 12.52
N ASN A 284 24.21 1.77 11.86
CA ASN A 284 24.42 1.59 10.43
C ASN A 284 23.22 0.91 9.69
N PHE A 285 22.01 0.88 10.27
CA PHE A 285 20.83 0.38 9.55
C PHE A 285 20.62 1.16 8.24
N GLU A 286 20.48 0.43 7.15
CA GLU A 286 20.20 0.97 5.82
C GLU A 286 19.10 0.14 5.15
N TYR A 287 18.20 0.82 4.43
CA TYR A 287 17.27 0.15 3.52
C TYR A 287 18.03 -0.34 2.28
N LYS A 288 18.19 -1.66 2.13
CA LYS A 288 18.80 -2.29 0.96
C LYS A 288 17.74 -2.68 -0.08
N TYR A 289 16.60 -3.23 0.37
CA TYR A 289 15.50 -3.63 -0.50
C TYR A 289 14.51 -2.49 -0.73
N LEU A 290 14.05 -1.83 0.34
CA LEU A 290 13.00 -0.81 0.28
C LEU A 290 13.55 0.60 0.00
N ALA A 291 14.84 0.78 -0.28
CA ALA A 291 15.45 2.10 -0.45
C ALA A 291 14.69 2.97 -1.47
N GLY A 292 14.43 2.46 -2.67
CA GLY A 292 13.67 3.17 -3.70
C GLY A 292 12.24 3.54 -3.27
N ARG A 293 11.57 2.66 -2.52
CA ARG A 293 10.21 2.93 -2.03
C ARG A 293 10.21 4.00 -0.94
N VAL A 294 11.19 3.94 -0.04
CA VAL A 294 11.37 4.95 1.02
C VAL A 294 11.79 6.30 0.44
N ALA A 295 12.66 6.32 -0.58
CA ALA A 295 13.01 7.52 -1.32
C ALA A 295 11.78 8.14 -2.00
N THR A 296 10.92 7.32 -2.61
CA THR A 296 9.64 7.76 -3.19
C THR A 296 8.73 8.40 -2.15
N LEU A 297 8.67 7.89 -0.92
CA LEU A 297 7.91 8.54 0.17
C LEU A 297 8.48 9.92 0.53
N LEU A 298 9.80 10.06 0.54
CA LEU A 298 10.43 11.36 0.76
C LEU A 298 10.14 12.34 -0.39
N GLU A 299 10.16 11.88 -1.64
CA GLU A 299 9.73 12.66 -2.82
C GLU A 299 8.30 13.16 -2.65
N VAL A 300 7.37 12.29 -2.23
CA VAL A 300 5.97 12.65 -1.97
C VAL A 300 5.84 13.68 -0.84
N ALA A 301 6.65 13.55 0.21
CA ALA A 301 6.66 14.50 1.33
C ALA A 301 7.31 15.86 0.99
N ASN A 302 8.20 15.89 0.00
CA ASN A 302 8.85 17.10 -0.51
C ASN A 302 8.05 17.78 -1.61
N SER A 303 7.19 17.02 -2.31
CA SER A 303 6.34 17.57 -3.35
C SER A 303 5.36 18.60 -2.74
N PRO A 304 5.14 19.75 -3.42
CA PRO A 304 4.10 20.69 -3.01
C PRO A 304 2.77 19.95 -2.90
N MET A 305 1.92 20.38 -1.95
CA MET A 305 0.59 19.78 -1.78
C MET A 305 -0.11 19.74 -3.14
N PRO A 306 -0.61 18.58 -3.62
CA PRO A 306 -1.37 18.55 -4.85
C PRO A 306 -2.50 19.55 -4.70
N ALA A 307 -2.58 20.48 -5.64
CA ALA A 307 -3.44 21.63 -5.51
C ALA A 307 -4.89 21.12 -5.34
N THR A 308 -5.45 21.34 -4.15
CA THR A 308 -6.69 20.69 -3.70
C THR A 308 -7.94 21.11 -4.47
N SER A 309 -7.79 22.13 -5.33
CA SER A 309 -8.83 22.67 -6.16
C SER A 309 -8.84 21.98 -7.54
N ARG A 310 -10.02 21.53 -7.97
CA ARG A 310 -10.22 21.03 -9.35
C ARG A 310 -9.79 22.06 -10.40
N PHE A 311 -9.87 23.34 -10.06
CA PHE A 311 -9.44 24.42 -10.93
C PHE A 311 -7.91 24.44 -11.11
N THR A 312 -7.14 24.23 -10.05
CA THR A 312 -5.67 24.25 -10.15
C THR A 312 -5.11 23.04 -10.88
N VAL A 313 -5.70 21.86 -10.68
CA VAL A 313 -5.35 20.65 -11.46
C VAL A 313 -5.73 20.84 -12.93
N TRP A 314 -6.92 21.38 -13.21
CA TRP A 314 -7.34 21.71 -14.57
C TRP A 314 -6.45 22.76 -15.24
N VAL A 315 -5.99 23.78 -14.49
CA VAL A 315 -5.05 24.79 -14.98
C VAL A 315 -3.71 24.14 -15.33
N GLU A 316 -3.11 23.34 -14.44
CA GLU A 316 -1.82 22.67 -14.71
C GLU A 316 -1.90 21.71 -15.92
N GLU A 317 -2.99 20.95 -16.05
CA GLU A 317 -3.20 20.05 -17.20
C GLU A 317 -3.40 20.83 -18.52
N ASN A 318 -4.05 22.00 -18.48
CA ASN A 318 -4.35 22.80 -19.67
C ASN A 318 -3.39 23.97 -19.94
N THR A 319 -2.37 24.19 -19.10
CA THR A 319 -1.30 25.17 -19.36
C THR A 319 -0.03 24.56 -19.92
N SER A 320 0.00 23.24 -20.19
CA SER A 320 1.09 22.65 -20.98
C SER A 320 1.17 23.29 -22.37
N GLU A 321 2.37 23.34 -22.97
CA GLU A 321 2.65 23.99 -24.28
C GLU A 321 1.64 23.62 -25.39
N ARG A 322 1.04 22.42 -25.33
CA ARG A 322 0.05 21.95 -26.32
C ARG A 322 -1.34 22.59 -26.18
N ASN A 323 -1.70 23.10 -25.01
CA ASN A 323 -3.04 23.61 -24.71
C ASN A 323 -3.12 25.15 -24.57
N ALA A 324 -2.00 25.85 -24.82
CA ALA A 324 -1.92 27.33 -24.77
C ALA A 324 -2.96 28.02 -25.68
N LEU A 325 -3.28 27.43 -26.84
CA LEU A 325 -4.30 27.93 -27.75
C LEU A 325 -5.70 27.92 -27.11
N THR A 326 -6.04 26.87 -26.38
CA THR A 326 -7.34 26.72 -25.71
C THR A 326 -7.50 27.76 -24.61
N VAL A 327 -6.42 28.05 -23.86
CA VAL A 327 -6.40 29.10 -22.84
C VAL A 327 -6.59 30.48 -23.47
N ALA A 328 -5.94 30.75 -24.61
CA ALA A 328 -6.12 32.01 -25.33
C ALA A 328 -7.55 32.21 -25.85
N ILE A 329 -8.17 31.15 -26.40
CA ILE A 329 -9.57 31.17 -26.86
C ILE A 329 -10.52 31.44 -25.69
N LEU A 330 -10.30 30.80 -24.54
CA LEU A 330 -11.13 31.01 -23.35
C LEU A 330 -10.99 32.44 -22.81
N GLY A 331 -9.76 32.98 -22.80
CA GLY A 331 -9.49 34.38 -22.43
C GLY A 331 -10.19 35.37 -23.36
N LEU A 332 -10.17 35.12 -24.67
CA LEU A 332 -10.87 35.93 -25.66
C LEU A 332 -12.40 35.89 -25.43
N PHE A 333 -12.96 34.70 -25.19
CA PHE A 333 -14.38 34.53 -24.91
C PHE A 333 -14.82 35.31 -23.65
N LEU A 334 -14.05 35.20 -22.56
CA LEU A 334 -14.27 35.96 -21.34
C LEU A 334 -14.20 37.48 -21.57
N SER A 335 -13.24 37.94 -22.38
CA SER A 335 -13.12 39.36 -22.73
C SER A 335 -14.35 39.89 -23.47
N VAL A 336 -14.85 39.14 -24.47
CA VAL A 336 -16.07 39.50 -25.21
C VAL A 336 -17.29 39.51 -24.30
N LEU A 337 -17.43 38.50 -23.43
CA LEU A 337 -18.55 38.41 -22.49
C LEU A 337 -18.57 39.57 -21.50
N LEU A 338 -17.41 39.90 -20.92
CA LEU A 338 -17.28 41.03 -20.00
C LEU A 338 -17.51 42.37 -20.70
N GLY A 339 -17.02 42.52 -21.94
CA GLY A 339 -17.29 43.71 -22.77
C GLY A 339 -18.79 43.89 -23.03
N PHE A 340 -19.50 42.81 -23.35
CA PHE A 340 -20.95 42.83 -23.56
C PHE A 340 -21.73 43.19 -22.28
N LEU A 341 -21.37 42.59 -21.15
CA LEU A 341 -21.96 42.93 -19.85
C LEU A 341 -21.70 44.40 -19.48
N GLY A 342 -20.50 44.91 -19.75
CA GLY A 342 -20.16 46.32 -19.56
C GLY A 342 -21.01 47.26 -20.41
N LEU A 343 -21.30 46.88 -21.66
CA LEU A 343 -22.16 47.65 -22.56
C LEU A 343 -23.60 47.70 -22.03
N ILE A 344 -24.15 46.58 -21.56
CA ILE A 344 -25.48 46.53 -20.93
C ILE A 344 -25.53 47.45 -19.70
N ALA A 345 -24.54 47.33 -18.81
CA ALA A 345 -24.45 48.17 -17.62
C ALA A 345 -24.37 49.66 -17.97
N GLY A 346 -23.62 50.01 -19.03
CA GLY A 346 -23.53 51.36 -19.57
C GLY A 346 -24.88 51.90 -20.06
N ILE A 347 -25.64 51.11 -20.83
CA ILE A 347 -26.99 51.48 -21.31
C ILE A 347 -27.93 51.73 -20.12
N ILE A 348 -27.94 50.83 -19.14
CA ILE A 348 -28.79 50.97 -17.95
C ILE A 348 -28.42 52.26 -17.19
N SER A 349 -27.14 52.51 -16.98
CA SER A 349 -26.64 53.73 -16.31
C SER A 349 -27.06 55.01 -17.06
N ALA A 350 -26.97 55.01 -18.39
CA ALA A 350 -27.40 56.14 -19.21
C ALA A 350 -28.90 56.42 -19.09
N ILE A 351 -29.74 55.38 -19.11
CA ILE A 351 -31.20 55.49 -18.92
C ILE A 351 -31.52 56.08 -17.54
N TYR A 352 -30.86 55.59 -16.48
CA TYR A 352 -31.05 56.09 -15.12
C TYR A 352 -30.67 57.57 -15.01
N THR A 353 -29.57 57.97 -15.62
CA THR A 353 -29.09 59.36 -15.62
C THR A 353 -30.08 60.29 -16.31
N ILE A 354 -30.62 59.90 -17.48
CA ILE A 354 -31.65 60.66 -18.20
C ILE A 354 -32.92 60.80 -17.34
N LYS A 355 -33.33 59.72 -16.68
CA LYS A 355 -34.52 59.74 -15.80
C LYS A 355 -34.32 60.68 -14.62
N GLN A 356 -33.15 60.65 -13.97
CA GLN A 356 -32.82 61.58 -12.88
C GLN A 356 -32.78 63.03 -13.34
N TYR A 357 -32.20 63.30 -14.51
CA TYR A 357 -32.19 64.62 -15.11
C TYR A 357 -33.61 65.16 -15.33
N ASN A 358 -34.50 64.33 -15.90
CA ASN A 358 -35.90 64.71 -16.14
C ASN A 358 -36.67 65.00 -14.84
N VAL A 359 -36.45 64.20 -13.78
CA VAL A 359 -37.04 64.44 -12.46
C VAL A 359 -36.54 65.75 -11.86
N ALA A 360 -35.24 66.04 -11.96
CA ALA A 360 -34.67 67.30 -11.48
C ALA A 360 -35.23 68.52 -12.23
N VAL A 361 -35.40 68.42 -13.55
CA VAL A 361 -36.01 69.48 -14.38
C VAL A 361 -37.49 69.70 -14.00
N GLN A 362 -38.26 68.64 -13.75
CA GLN A 362 -39.64 68.75 -13.26
C GLN A 362 -39.72 69.40 -11.87
N ALA A 363 -38.80 69.07 -10.97
CA ALA A 363 -38.72 69.71 -9.65
C ALA A 363 -38.43 71.21 -9.74
N LEU A 364 -37.66 71.66 -10.74
CA LEU A 364 -37.39 73.09 -10.99
C LEU A 364 -38.61 73.84 -11.56
N HIS A 365 -39.52 73.16 -12.26
CA HIS A 365 -40.71 73.76 -12.87
C HIS A 365 -41.96 73.65 -11.98
N THR A 366 -41.88 72.97 -10.84
CA THR A 366 -42.98 72.91 -9.88
C THR A 366 -42.84 74.09 -8.92
N PRO A 367 -43.71 75.12 -8.99
CA PRO A 367 -43.59 76.27 -8.11
C PRO A 367 -43.77 75.83 -6.65
N PRO A 368 -42.99 76.38 -5.71
CA PRO A 368 -43.11 76.03 -4.30
C PRO A 368 -44.53 76.34 -3.84
N ASN A 369 -45.19 75.33 -3.25
CA ASN A 369 -46.53 75.47 -2.73
C ASN A 369 -46.50 76.39 -1.50
N LEU A 370 -46.81 77.67 -1.69
CA LEU A 370 -46.73 78.72 -0.66
C LEU A 370 -47.79 78.58 0.44
N SER A 371 -48.67 77.58 0.37
CA SER A 371 -49.78 77.39 1.33
C SER A 371 -49.40 76.65 2.63
N GLN A 372 -48.13 76.30 2.86
CA GLN A 372 -47.68 75.62 4.10
C GLN A 372 -46.82 76.49 5.05
N ARG A 373 -46.71 77.81 4.81
CA ARG A 373 -45.93 78.71 5.69
C ARG A 373 -46.73 79.48 6.76
N TYR A 374 -48.01 79.15 6.94
CA TYR A 374 -48.86 79.77 7.97
C TYR A 374 -49.63 78.71 8.79
N GLN A 375 -48.90 77.89 9.53
CA GLN A 375 -49.30 77.24 10.79
C GLN A 375 -48.03 77.06 11.61
#